data_AF-A0A7V9IMX3-F1
#
_entry.id   AF-A0A7V9IMX3-F1
#
_cell.length_a   1.000
_cell.length_b   1.000
_cell.length_c   1.000
_cell.angle_alpha   90.00
_cell.angle_beta   90.00
_cell.angle_gamma   90.00
#
_symmetry.space_group_name_H-M   'P 1'
#
loop_
_entity.id
_entity.type
_entity.pdbx_description
1 polymer ?
#
loop_
_entity_poly.entity_id
_entity_poly.type
_entity_poly.pdbx_seq_one_letter_code
_entity_poly.pdbx_strand_id
1 'polypeptide(L)'
;MNKSVIVFGPAGCGKTTHASRLSKCFGLDTIVDDADLSTPPAYSENTLYLVRERPPWAPEDDGRIIEFRDAMVLARHAESQAATL
;
A
#
# COMPACT_ATOMS: atom_id res chain seq x y z
N MET A 1 -3.67 15.29 -5.80
CA MET A 1 -2.74 14.37 -5.13
C MET A 1 -3.55 13.27 -4.46
N ASN A 2 -3.11 12.01 -4.53
CA ASN A 2 -3.80 10.92 -3.88
C ASN A 2 -3.32 10.77 -2.44
N LYS A 3 -4.20 10.27 -1.58
CA LYS A 3 -3.86 9.98 -0.19
C LYS A 3 -2.93 8.78 -0.15
N SER A 4 -1.94 8.85 0.73
CA SER A 4 -0.97 7.79 0.91
C SER A 4 -1.60 6.53 1.47
N VAL A 5 -1.02 5.39 1.08
CA VAL A 5 -1.49 4.06 1.44
C VAL A 5 -0.36 3.32 2.13
N ILE A 6 -0.67 2.64 3.22
CA ILE A 6 0.24 1.76 3.94
C ILE A 6 -0.19 0.33 3.62
N VAL A 7 0.73 -0.44 3.07
CA VAL A 7 0.54 -1.87 2.82
C VAL A 7 1.41 -2.65 3.79
N PHE A 8 0.79 -3.47 4.63
CA PHE A 8 1.48 -4.30 5.60
C PHE A 8 1.40 -5.79 5.27
N GLY A 9 2.40 -6.56 5.70
CA GLY A 9 2.36 -8.02 5.63
C GLY A 9 3.74 -8.63 5.90
N PRO A 10 3.83 -9.94 6.21
CA PRO A 10 5.07 -10.56 6.67
C PRO A 10 6.28 -10.36 5.74
N ALA A 11 7.50 -10.50 6.29
CA ALA A 11 8.71 -10.53 5.47
C ALA A 11 8.64 -11.67 4.42
N GLY A 12 9.14 -11.43 3.22
CA GLY A 12 9.15 -12.44 2.15
C GLY A 12 7.81 -12.68 1.44
N CYS A 13 6.73 -11.96 1.78
CA CYS A 13 5.43 -12.15 1.10
C CYS A 13 5.34 -11.54 -0.32
N GLY A 14 6.39 -10.85 -0.78
CA GLY A 14 6.45 -10.29 -2.14
C GLY A 14 6.00 -8.83 -2.30
N LYS A 15 5.86 -8.06 -1.21
CA LYS A 15 5.54 -6.61 -1.24
C LYS A 15 6.45 -5.83 -2.19
N THR A 16 7.76 -5.91 -1.99
CA THR A 16 8.76 -5.21 -2.81
C THR A 16 8.65 -5.59 -4.29
N THR A 17 8.47 -6.89 -4.58
CA THR A 17 8.29 -7.41 -5.95
C THR A 17 7.07 -6.79 -6.64
N HIS A 18 6.00 -6.52 -5.89
CA HIS A 18 4.74 -5.98 -6.43
C HIS A 18 4.57 -4.48 -6.19
N ALA A 19 5.57 -3.80 -5.64
CA ALA A 19 5.47 -2.40 -5.22
C ALA A 19 5.03 -1.47 -6.37
N SER A 20 5.64 -1.62 -7.55
CA SER A 20 5.27 -0.83 -8.73
C SER A 20 3.82 -1.08 -9.17
N ARG A 21 3.37 -2.33 -9.10
CA ARG A 21 2.00 -2.72 -9.45
C ARG A 21 0.99 -2.09 -8.49
N LEU A 22 1.27 -2.15 -7.19
CA LEU A 22 0.44 -1.54 -6.15
C LEU A 22 0.43 -0.01 -6.26
N SER A 23 1.58 0.61 -6.49
CA SER A 23 1.69 2.07 -6.68
C SER A 23 0.81 2.54 -7.82
N LYS A 24 0.82 1.83 -8.96
CA LYS A 24 -0.07 2.11 -10.10
C LYS A 24 -1.55 1.93 -9.75
N CYS A 25 -1.89 0.84 -9.05
CA CYS A 25 -3.27 0.56 -8.62
C CYS A 25 -3.83 1.71 -7.77
N PHE A 26 -3.03 2.26 -6.84
CA PHE A 26 -3.45 3.34 -5.96
C PHE A 26 -3.20 4.74 -6.53
N GLY A 27 -2.63 4.85 -7.74
CA GLY A 27 -2.29 6.12 -8.37
C GLY A 27 -1.22 6.92 -7.60
N LEU A 28 -0.28 6.23 -6.97
CA LEU A 28 0.81 6.81 -6.17
C LEU A 28 2.10 6.84 -7.02
N ASP A 29 2.93 7.87 -6.83
CA ASP A 29 4.19 8.04 -7.57
C ASP A 29 5.44 7.70 -6.75
N THR A 30 5.30 7.70 -5.42
CA THR A 30 6.41 7.48 -4.50
C THR A 30 6.23 6.15 -3.78
N ILE A 31 7.30 5.38 -3.67
CA ILE A 31 7.33 4.11 -2.93
C ILE A 31 8.42 4.22 -1.86
N VAL A 32 8.04 3.90 -0.62
CA VAL A 32 8.96 3.76 0.50
C VAL A 32 8.89 2.32 1.00
N ASP A 33 9.95 1.56 0.76
CA ASP A 33 10.09 0.19 1.25
C ASP A 33 10.79 0.16 2.62
N ASP A 34 10.39 -0.78 3.48
CA ASP A 34 10.85 -0.93 4.86
C ASP A 34 10.74 0.37 5.69
N ALA A 35 9.61 1.08 5.54
CA ALA A 35 9.36 2.33 6.26
C ALA A 35 9.26 2.12 7.77
N ASP A 36 9.94 2.95 8.57
CA ASP A 36 9.70 3.01 10.01
C ASP A 36 8.40 3.79 10.27
N LEU A 37 7.32 3.04 10.53
CA LEU A 37 6.01 3.58 10.91
C LEU A 37 5.73 3.32 12.40
N SER A 38 6.75 3.34 13.26
CA SER A 38 6.55 3.33 14.72
C SER A 38 5.71 4.52 15.21
N THR A 39 5.76 5.63 14.49
CA THR A 39 4.89 6.81 14.66
C THR A 39 4.10 7.09 13.38
N PRO A 40 2.93 7.76 13.47
CA PRO A 40 2.20 8.21 12.28
C PRO A 40 3.12 9.06 11.40
N PRO A 41 3.31 8.71 10.11
CA PRO A 41 4.08 9.55 9.23
C PRO A 41 3.33 10.88 9.09
N ALA A 42 4.06 11.99 8.97
CA ALA A 42 3.49 13.16 8.32
C ALA A 42 3.23 12.71 6.88
N TYR A 43 2.01 12.22 6.60
CA TYR A 43 1.67 11.56 5.34
C TYR A 43 2.15 12.45 4.19
N SER A 44 3.29 12.11 3.58
CA SER A 44 3.70 12.75 2.34
C SER A 44 2.64 12.32 1.36
N GLU A 45 1.84 13.25 0.82
CA GLU A 45 0.80 12.89 -0.13
C GLU A 45 1.42 12.07 -1.27
N ASN A 46 0.65 11.17 -1.86
CA ASN A 46 1.06 10.35 -3.00
C ASN A 46 2.13 9.26 -2.76
N THR A 47 2.22 8.74 -1.53
CA THR A 47 3.21 7.71 -1.16
C THR A 47 2.60 6.35 -0.83
N LEU A 48 3.20 5.28 -1.36
CA LEU A 48 2.97 3.89 -0.95
C LEU A 48 4.05 3.49 0.05
N TYR A 49 3.64 3.17 1.28
CA TYR A 49 4.54 2.64 2.30
C TYR A 49 4.39 1.12 2.39
N LEU A 50 5.50 0.40 2.38
CA LEU A 50 5.53 -1.05 2.59
C LEU A 50 6.13 -1.35 3.96
N VAL A 51 5.37 -2.05 4.79
CA VAL A 51 5.78 -2.40 6.16
C VAL A 51 5.49 -3.86 6.47
N ARG A 52 6.14 -4.37 7.52
CA ARG A 52 6.07 -5.80 7.88
C ARG A 52 4.81 -6.13 8.67
N GLU A 53 4.39 -5.19 9.52
CA GLU A 53 3.31 -5.36 10.46
C GLU A 53 2.39 -4.14 10.39
N ARG A 54 1.15 -4.31 10.82
CA ARG A 54 0.23 -3.18 10.94
C ARG A 54 0.82 -2.18 11.95
N PRO A 55 0.93 -0.88 11.61
CA PRO A 55 1.44 0.09 12.56
C PRO A 55 0.59 0.12 13.84
N PRO A 56 1.18 0.16 15.05
CA PRO A 56 0.44 0.02 16.29
C PRO A 56 -0.51 1.20 16.60
N TRP A 57 -0.26 2.37 15.99
CA TRP A 57 -1.10 3.55 16.10
C TRP A 57 -2.27 3.57 15.10
N ALA A 58 -2.30 2.63 14.15
CA ALA A 58 -3.28 2.57 13.08
C ALA A 58 -4.69 2.23 13.64
N PRO A 59 -5.72 3.05 13.38
CA PRO A 59 -7.10 2.66 13.64
C PRO A 59 -7.45 1.38 12.87
N GLU A 60 -8.28 0.50 13.43
CA GLU A 60 -8.68 -0.75 12.75
C GLU A 60 -9.43 -0.47 11.43
N ASP A 61 -10.27 0.56 11.41
CA ASP A 61 -11.13 0.92 10.27
C ASP A 61 -10.50 1.92 9.28
N ASP A 62 -9.19 2.18 9.34
CA ASP A 62 -8.54 3.06 8.36
C ASP A 62 -8.32 2.34 7.02
N GLY A 63 -9.16 2.66 6.03
CA GLY A 63 -9.08 2.11 4.67
C GLY A 63 -7.80 2.44 3.90
N ARG A 64 -6.88 3.24 4.44
CA ARG A 64 -5.55 3.47 3.88
C ARG A 64 -4.52 2.44 4.34
N ILE A 65 -4.87 1.58 5.30
CA ILE A 65 -3.97 0.63 5.93
C ILE A 65 -4.43 -0.78 5.58
N ILE A 66 -3.82 -1.32 4.54
CA ILE A 66 -4.33 -2.48 3.81
C ILE A 66 -3.35 -3.66 3.98
N GLU A 67 -3.86 -4.87 4.24
CA GLU A 67 -3.02 -6.06 4.21
C GLU A 67 -2.58 -6.34 2.77
N PHE A 68 -1.33 -6.78 2.57
CA PHE A 68 -0.77 -7.05 1.25
C PHE A 68 -1.66 -7.98 0.39
N ARG A 69 -2.30 -8.98 0.99
CA ARG A 69 -3.21 -9.88 0.27
C ARG A 69 -4.39 -9.13 -0.33
N ASP A 70 -5.02 -8.25 0.44
CA ASP A 70 -6.17 -7.46 -0.02
C ASP A 70 -5.75 -6.40 -1.04
N ALA A 71 -4.59 -5.77 -0.83
CA ALA A 71 -4.01 -4.84 -1.80
C ALA A 71 -3.81 -5.50 -3.17
N MET A 72 -3.41 -6.77 -3.21
CA MET A 72 -3.26 -7.54 -4.44
C MET A 72 -4.59 -7.91 -5.10
N VAL A 73 -5.64 -8.16 -4.31
CA VAL A 73 -7.01 -8.36 -4.81
C VAL A 73 -7.49 -7.07 -5.50
N LEU A 74 -7.32 -5.92 -4.85
CA LEU A 74 -7.64 -4.61 -5.42
C LEU A 74 -6.88 -4.35 -6.73
N ALA A 75 -5.58 -4.60 -6.75
CA ALA A 75 -4.76 -4.45 -7.95
C ALA A 75 -5.25 -5.31 -9.13
N ARG A 76 -5.61 -6.58 -8.86
CA ARG A 76 -6.17 -7.47 -9.87
C ARG A 76 -7.50 -6.94 -10.42
N HIS A 77 -8.39 -6.45 -9.55
CA HIS A 77 -9.66 -5.89 -9.99
C HIS A 77 -9.49 -4.63 -10.83
N ALA A 78 -8.57 -3.73 -10.45
CA ALA A 78 -8.28 -2.51 -11.21
C ALA A 78 -7.76 -2.84 -12.62
N GLU A 79 -6.87 -3.84 -12.74
CA GLU A 79 -6.33 -4.28 -14.03
C GLU A 79 -7.40 -4.93 -14.93
N SER A 80 -8.28 -5.74 -14.36
CA SER A 80 -9.39 -6.34 -15.12
C SER A 80 -10.36 -5.30 -15.67
N GLN A 81 -10.62 -4.22 -14.93
CA GLN A 81 -11.46 -3.12 -15.39
C GLN A 81 -10.78 -2.30 -16.49
N ALA A 82 -9.47 -2.05 -16.36
CA ALA A 82 -8.71 -1.32 -17.37
C ALA A 82 -8.60 -2.07 -18.71
N ALA A 83 -8.61 -3.41 -18.70
CA ALA A 83 -8.53 -4.23 -19.91
C ALA A 83 -9.85 -4.33 -20.72
N THR A 84 -10.95 -3.78 -20.21
CA THR A 84 -12.29 -3.85 -20.83
C THR A 84 -12.68 -2.54 -21.54
N LEU A 85 -11.79 -1.55 -21.56
CA LEU A 85 -11.95 -0.23 -22.20
C LEU A 85 -11.05 -0.11 -23.44
#